data_AF-A0A7S3JK53-F1
#
_entry.id   AF-A0A7S3JK53-F1
#
_cell.length_a   1.000
_cell.length_b   1.000
_cell.length_c   1.000
_cell.angle_alpha   90.00
_cell.angle_beta   90.00
_cell.angle_gamma   90.00
#
_symmetry.space_group_name_H-M   'P 1'
#
loop_
_entity.id
_entity.type
_entity.pdbx_description
1 polymer ?
#
loop_
_entity_poly.entity_id
_entity_poly.type
_entity_poly.pdbx_seq_one_letter_code
_entity_poly.pdbx_strand_id
1 'polypeptide(L)'
;KFRPVENPTKMEMLKMMEKEFTSSLNDISHKAEMLQISTKERKAGAIEESREQLAEAEDLLKQMEIETVSMTGPHKAKFQEKMKKYKDDLEEAKTKVSKMEYQYKLDMNKETAMGAYYDPGSK
;
A
#
# COMPACT_ATOMS: atom_id res chain seq x y z
N LYS A 1 -1.48 -38.34 -21.25
CA LYS A 1 -1.25 -37.32 -20.19
C LYS A 1 -2.21 -36.16 -20.44
N PHE A 2 -3.29 -36.02 -19.67
CA PHE A 2 -4.15 -34.84 -19.71
C PHE A 2 -3.38 -33.68 -19.08
N ARG A 3 -3.16 -32.59 -19.82
CA ARG A 3 -2.76 -31.32 -19.22
C ARG A 3 -4.04 -30.61 -18.78
N PRO A 4 -4.15 -30.10 -17.55
CA PRO A 4 -5.21 -29.17 -17.20
C PRO A 4 -5.16 -28.01 -18.19
N VAL A 5 -6.25 -27.77 -18.91
CA VAL A 5 -6.40 -26.55 -19.71
C VAL A 5 -6.72 -25.46 -18.70
N GLU A 6 -5.78 -24.55 -18.45
CA GLU A 6 -6.02 -23.41 -17.57
C GLU A 6 -7.17 -22.57 -18.15
N ASN A 7 -8.12 -22.19 -17.30
CA ASN A 7 -9.27 -21.38 -17.73
C ASN A 7 -8.77 -19.97 -18.10
N PRO A 8 -8.90 -19.53 -19.36
CA PRO A 8 -8.40 -18.23 -19.81
C PRO A 8 -8.96 -17.06 -18.98
N THR A 9 -10.21 -17.16 -18.52
CA THR A 9 -10.85 -16.15 -17.67
C THR A 9 -10.12 -15.96 -16.33
N LYS A 10 -9.59 -17.04 -15.75
CA LYS A 10 -8.86 -16.98 -14.47
C LYS A 10 -7.52 -16.28 -14.61
N MET A 11 -6.83 -16.51 -15.72
CA MET A 11 -5.56 -15.81 -16.01
C MET A 11 -5.78 -14.32 -16.31
N GLU A 12 -6.92 -13.96 -16.90
CA GLU A 12 -7.31 -12.55 -17.09
C GLU A 12 -7.65 -11.88 -15.75
N MET A 13 -8.42 -12.55 -14.88
CA MET A 13 -8.70 -12.07 -13.53
C MET A 13 -7.43 -11.82 -12.71
N LEU A 14 -6.50 -12.77 -12.71
CA LEU A 14 -5.21 -12.60 -12.01
C LEU A 14 -4.42 -11.39 -12.52
N LYS A 15 -4.41 -11.15 -13.84
CA LYS A 15 -3.74 -9.97 -14.40
C LYS A 15 -4.41 -8.66 -13.98
N MET A 16 -5.74 -8.64 -13.87
CA MET A 16 -6.46 -7.47 -13.38
C MET A 16 -6.13 -7.20 -11.91
N MET A 17 -6.15 -8.24 -11.06
CA MET A 17 -5.74 -8.13 -9.65
C MET A 17 -4.27 -7.67 -9.51
N GLU A 18 -3.34 -8.20 -10.31
CA GLU A 18 -1.93 -7.76 -10.32
C GLU A 18 -1.83 -6.26 -10.68
N LYS A 19 -2.61 -5.80 -11.65
CA LYS A 19 -2.62 -4.39 -12.08
C LYS A 19 -3.17 -3.48 -10.98
N GLU A 20 -4.29 -3.85 -10.35
CA GLU A 20 -4.89 -3.08 -9.26
C GLU A 20 -3.98 -3.02 -8.03
N PHE A 21 -3.37 -4.16 -7.67
CA PHE A 21 -2.40 -4.24 -6.59
C PHE A 21 -1.20 -3.31 -6.83
N THR A 22 -0.56 -3.43 -8.00
CA THR A 22 0.60 -2.60 -8.34
C THR A 22 0.26 -1.12 -8.46
N SER A 23 -0.93 -0.78 -8.99
CA SER A 23 -1.41 0.61 -9.03
C SER A 23 -1.55 1.19 -7.63
N SER A 24 -2.14 0.43 -6.69
CA SER A 24 -2.33 0.86 -5.30
C SER A 24 -1.00 1.14 -4.61
N LEU A 25 0.01 0.27 -4.80
CA LEU A 25 1.34 0.48 -4.21
C LEU A 25 2.08 1.69 -4.82
N ASN A 26 1.91 1.92 -6.12
CA ASN A 26 2.47 3.09 -6.80
C ASN A 26 1.83 4.38 -6.31
N ASP A 27 0.52 4.40 -6.13
CA ASP A 27 -0.22 5.56 -5.62
C ASP A 27 0.20 5.89 -4.18
N ILE A 28 0.33 4.88 -3.31
CA ILE A 28 0.87 5.05 -1.94
C ILE A 28 2.28 5.66 -1.99
N SER A 29 3.13 5.15 -2.87
CA SER A 29 4.50 5.66 -3.02
C SER A 29 4.51 7.12 -3.49
N HIS A 30 3.67 7.47 -4.46
CA HIS A 30 3.53 8.84 -4.94
C HIS A 30 3.00 9.79 -3.86
N LYS A 31 1.98 9.37 -3.10
CA LYS A 31 1.46 10.13 -1.96
C LYS A 31 2.56 10.37 -0.92
N ALA A 32 3.36 9.35 -0.60
CA ALA A 32 4.47 9.48 0.35
C ALA A 32 5.49 10.55 -0.07
N GLU A 33 5.80 10.65 -1.36
CA GLU A 33 6.68 11.69 -1.91
C GLU A 33 6.04 13.08 -1.82
N MET A 34 4.76 13.19 -2.20
CA MET A 34 4.02 14.47 -2.22
C MET A 34 3.74 15.03 -0.82
N LEU A 35 3.73 14.19 0.22
CA LEU A 35 3.53 14.65 1.60
C LEU A 35 4.61 15.59 2.13
N GLN A 36 5.83 15.55 1.54
CA GLN A 36 6.91 16.45 1.97
C GLN A 36 6.60 17.93 1.72
N ILE A 37 5.75 18.22 0.72
CA ILE A 37 5.43 19.57 0.27
C ILE A 37 3.95 19.96 0.48
N SER A 38 3.17 19.09 1.12
CA SER A 38 1.72 19.25 1.28
C SER A 38 1.31 19.96 2.58
N THR A 39 0.14 20.59 2.58
CA THR A 39 -0.49 21.19 3.77
C THR A 39 -0.99 20.11 4.73
N LYS A 40 -1.13 20.45 6.03
CA LYS A 40 -1.52 19.49 7.08
C LYS A 40 -2.80 18.71 6.81
N GLU A 41 -3.88 19.37 6.38
CA GLU A 41 -5.15 18.72 6.07
C GLU A 41 -5.00 17.74 4.91
N ARG A 42 -4.24 18.13 3.87
CA ARG A 42 -3.89 17.22 2.78
C ARG A 42 -3.04 16.05 3.25
N LYS A 43 -2.15 16.26 4.24
CA LYS A 43 -1.35 15.18 4.82
C LYS A 43 -2.23 14.16 5.53
N ALA A 44 -3.16 14.61 6.37
CA ALA A 44 -4.05 13.73 7.12
C ALA A 44 -4.92 12.86 6.19
N GLY A 45 -5.59 13.49 5.21
CA GLY A 45 -6.41 12.77 4.23
C GLY A 45 -5.60 11.78 3.40
N ALA A 46 -4.44 12.18 2.88
CA ALA A 46 -3.60 11.28 2.10
C ALA A 46 -3.05 10.10 2.92
N ILE A 47 -2.80 10.26 4.22
CA ILE A 47 -2.42 9.15 5.12
C ILE A 47 -3.59 8.19 5.30
N GLU A 48 -4.80 8.70 5.54
CA GLU A 48 -6.01 7.89 5.68
C GLU A 48 -6.30 7.08 4.41
N GLU A 49 -6.34 7.73 3.25
CA GLU A 49 -6.49 7.05 1.96
C GLU A 49 -5.39 6.00 1.74
N SER A 50 -4.14 6.30 2.11
CA SER A 50 -3.04 5.34 1.96
C SER A 50 -3.20 4.11 2.86
N ARG A 51 -3.87 4.23 4.01
CA ARG A 51 -4.20 3.09 4.87
C ARG A 51 -5.29 2.22 4.27
N GLU A 52 -6.32 2.84 3.71
CA GLU A 52 -7.41 2.13 3.03
C GLU A 52 -6.87 1.36 1.82
N GLN A 53 -6.09 2.03 0.96
CA GLN A 53 -5.43 1.40 -0.18
C GLN A 53 -4.49 0.26 0.23
N LEU A 54 -3.81 0.40 1.36
CA LEU A 54 -2.95 -0.65 1.89
C LEU A 54 -3.77 -1.87 2.33
N ALA A 55 -4.88 -1.67 3.03
CA ALA A 55 -5.78 -2.76 3.42
C ALA A 55 -6.39 -3.47 2.20
N GLU A 56 -6.81 -2.71 1.19
CA GLU A 56 -7.30 -3.27 -0.08
C GLU A 56 -6.21 -4.07 -0.81
N ALA A 57 -4.98 -3.56 -0.85
CA ALA A 57 -3.84 -4.26 -1.44
C ALA A 57 -3.50 -5.55 -0.69
N GLU A 58 -3.60 -5.58 0.64
CA GLU A 58 -3.44 -6.82 1.43
C GLU A 58 -4.49 -7.86 1.07
N ASP A 59 -5.75 -7.45 0.92
CA ASP A 59 -6.84 -8.35 0.59
C ASP A 59 -6.75 -8.85 -0.85
N LEU A 60 -6.38 -7.99 -1.80
CA LEU A 60 -6.05 -8.39 -3.17
C LEU A 60 -4.91 -9.40 -3.21
N LEU A 61 -3.85 -9.19 -2.41
CA LEU A 61 -2.74 -10.14 -2.33
C LEU A 61 -3.19 -11.52 -1.84
N LYS A 62 -4.04 -11.57 -0.81
CA LYS A 62 -4.63 -12.82 -0.30
C LYS A 62 -5.52 -13.49 -1.36
N GLN A 63 -6.32 -12.71 -2.10
CA GLN A 63 -7.16 -13.23 -3.19
C GLN A 63 -6.30 -13.83 -4.31
N MET A 64 -5.22 -13.16 -4.72
CA MET A 64 -4.26 -13.70 -5.69
C MET A 64 -3.64 -15.01 -5.19
N GLU A 65 -3.28 -15.12 -3.90
CA GLU A 65 -2.78 -16.37 -3.33
C GLU A 65 -3.78 -17.51 -3.46
N ILE A 66 -5.04 -17.28 -3.05
CA ILE A 66 -6.14 -18.26 -3.14
C ILE A 66 -6.31 -18.71 -4.59
N GLU A 67 -6.36 -17.78 -5.53
CA GLU A 67 -6.50 -18.09 -6.95
C GLU A 67 -5.33 -18.93 -7.48
N THR A 68 -4.10 -18.68 -7.01
CA THR A 68 -2.93 -19.45 -7.45
C THR A 68 -2.84 -20.87 -6.86
N VAL A 69 -3.59 -21.21 -5.80
CA VAL A 69 -3.54 -22.55 -5.17
C VAL A 69 -3.86 -23.65 -6.19
N SER A 70 -4.90 -23.44 -7.00
CA SER A 70 -5.39 -24.39 -8.00
C SER A 70 -4.59 -24.41 -9.30
N MET A 71 -3.62 -23.50 -9.47
CA MET A 71 -2.73 -23.52 -10.62
C MET A 71 -1.77 -24.71 -10.55
N THR A 72 -1.28 -25.17 -11.71
CA THR A 72 -0.32 -26.27 -11.80
C THR A 72 0.76 -25.99 -12.83
N GLY A 73 1.89 -26.68 -12.72
CA GLY A 73 2.96 -26.60 -13.72
C GLY A 73 3.73 -25.28 -13.72
N PRO A 74 4.36 -24.91 -14.86
CA PRO A 74 5.28 -23.78 -14.95
C PRO A 74 4.67 -22.41 -14.62
N HIS A 75 3.37 -22.25 -14.84
CA HIS A 75 2.66 -20.99 -14.54
C HIS A 75 2.58 -20.74 -13.03
N LYS A 76 2.30 -21.78 -12.24
CA LYS A 76 2.30 -21.70 -10.77
C LYS A 76 3.66 -21.25 -10.23
N ALA A 77 4.74 -21.85 -10.72
CA ALA A 77 6.10 -21.52 -10.25
C ALA A 77 6.44 -20.03 -10.50
N LYS A 78 6.11 -19.52 -11.70
CA LYS A 78 6.28 -18.09 -12.04
C LYS A 78 5.43 -17.18 -11.16
N PHE A 79 4.17 -17.56 -10.89
CA PHE A 79 3.30 -16.80 -10.00
C PHE A 79 3.79 -16.80 -8.55
N GLN A 80 4.31 -17.91 -8.04
CA GLN A 80 4.87 -17.98 -6.69
C GLN A 80 6.10 -17.06 -6.51
N GLU A 81 6.96 -16.98 -7.53
CA GLU A 81 8.09 -16.05 -7.53
C GLU A 81 7.62 -14.59 -7.48
N LYS A 82 6.64 -14.24 -8.32
CA LYS A 82 6.00 -12.91 -8.29
C LYS A 82 5.33 -12.61 -6.95
N MET A 83 4.62 -13.59 -6.36
CA MET A 83 3.94 -13.44 -5.08
C MET A 83 4.92 -13.12 -3.95
N LYS A 84 6.12 -13.70 -3.98
CA LYS A 84 7.18 -13.34 -3.03
C LYS A 84 7.54 -11.86 -3.17
N LYS A 85 7.79 -11.42 -4.41
CA LYS A 85 8.08 -10.00 -4.68
C LYS A 85 6.93 -9.09 -4.24
N TYR A 86 5.68 -9.46 -4.51
CA TYR A 86 4.52 -8.66 -4.10
C TYR A 86 4.39 -8.53 -2.57
N LYS A 87 4.76 -9.55 -1.80
CA LYS A 87 4.85 -9.44 -0.34
C LYS A 87 5.92 -8.46 0.09
N ASP A 88 7.09 -8.50 -0.55
CA ASP A 88 8.18 -7.56 -0.28
C ASP A 88 7.77 -6.11 -0.63
N ASP A 89 7.15 -5.91 -1.79
CA ASP A 89 6.62 -4.61 -2.25
C ASP A 89 5.54 -4.06 -1.29
N LEU A 90 4.66 -4.95 -0.77
CA LEU A 90 3.64 -4.59 0.22
C LEU A 90 4.26 -4.16 1.55
N GLU A 91 5.28 -4.86 2.05
CA GLU A 91 5.98 -4.47 3.27
C GLU A 91 6.73 -3.14 3.11
N GLU A 92 7.27 -2.86 1.93
CA GLU A 92 7.83 -1.56 1.61
C GLU A 92 6.75 -0.46 1.70
N ALA A 93 5.57 -0.71 1.14
CA ALA A 93 4.44 0.22 1.21
C ALA A 93 3.97 0.45 2.66
N LYS A 94 3.86 -0.60 3.48
CA LYS A 94 3.57 -0.47 4.93
C LYS A 94 4.56 0.42 5.64
N THR A 95 5.85 0.23 5.33
CA THR A 95 6.92 1.03 5.90
C THR A 95 6.80 2.50 5.48
N LYS A 96 6.42 2.78 4.22
CA LYS A 96 6.17 4.14 3.73
C LYS A 96 5.00 4.79 4.47
N VAL A 97 3.84 4.14 4.56
CA VAL A 97 2.67 4.66 5.30
C VAL A 97 3.04 4.93 6.77
N SER A 98 3.72 4.00 7.43
CA SER A 98 4.17 4.17 8.81
C SER A 98 5.09 5.39 8.99
N LYS A 99 6.00 5.64 8.04
CA LYS A 99 6.86 6.83 8.04
C LYS A 99 6.06 8.12 7.83
N MET A 100 5.08 8.11 6.92
CA MET A 100 4.19 9.25 6.69
C MET A 100 3.44 9.64 7.98
N GLU A 101 2.89 8.64 8.67
CA GLU A 101 2.21 8.83 9.96
C GLU A 101 3.12 9.39 11.04
N TYR A 102 4.32 8.81 11.17
CA TYR A 102 5.30 9.24 12.16
C TYR A 102 5.69 10.70 11.93
N GLN A 103 5.98 11.06 10.67
CA GLN A 103 6.34 12.43 10.33
C GLN A 103 5.19 13.40 10.60
N TYR A 104 3.95 13.03 10.24
CA TYR A 104 2.78 13.84 10.52
C TYR A 104 2.59 14.09 12.03
N LYS A 105 2.74 13.05 12.86
CA LYS A 105 2.69 13.18 14.33
C LYS A 105 3.81 14.08 14.87
N LEU A 106 5.02 13.99 14.34
CA LEU A 106 6.12 14.88 14.72
C LEU A 106 5.82 16.35 14.36
N ASP A 107 5.28 16.60 13.17
CA ASP A 107 4.92 17.95 12.71
C ASP A 107 3.85 18.55 13.65
N MET A 108 2.81 17.78 14.00
CA MET A 108 1.74 18.21 14.92
C MET A 108 2.26 18.50 16.34
N ASN A 109 3.17 17.68 16.86
CA ASN A 109 3.74 17.86 18.20
C ASN A 109 4.62 19.11 18.29
N LYS A 110 5.42 19.42 17.26
CA LYS A 110 6.25 20.62 17.22
C LYS A 110 5.42 21.90 17.28
N GLU A 111 4.29 21.93 16.59
CA GLU A 111 3.39 23.08 16.59
C GLU A 111 2.66 23.25 17.91
N THR A 112 2.22 22.16 18.52
CA THR A 112 1.61 22.18 19.85
C THR A 112 2.60 22.71 20.88
N ALA A 113 3.86 22.28 20.80
CA ALA A 113 4.92 22.79 21.66
C ALA A 113 5.20 24.29 21.44
N MET A 114 5.20 24.78 20.19
CA MET A 114 5.40 26.21 19.87
C MET A 114 4.20 27.09 20.25
N GLY A 115 2.98 26.58 20.11
CA GLY A 115 1.74 27.29 20.49
C GLY A 115 1.59 27.48 21.99
N ALA A 116 2.18 26.59 22.80
CA ALA A 116 2.19 26.69 24.26
C ALA A 116 3.10 27.82 24.81
N TYR A 117 3.98 28.40 23.99
CA TYR A 117 4.88 29.50 24.41
C TYR A 117 4.35 30.91 24.10
N TYR A 118 3.19 31.04 23.44
CA TYR A 118 2.54 32.32 23.19
C TYR A 118 1.26 32.46 24.01
N ASP A 119 1.41 32.59 25.33
CA ASP A 119 0.42 33.28 26.17
C ASP A 119 0.94 34.70 26.46
N PRO A 120 0.52 35.73 25.70
CA PRO A 120 0.89 37.11 25.95
C PRO A 120 0.20 37.71 27.20
N GLY A 121 -0.52 36.92 28.00
CA GLY A 121 -1.20 37.35 29.23
C GLY A 121 -0.35 37.30 30.51
N SER A 122 0.92 36.90 30.44
CA SER A 122 1.82 36.84 31.61
C SER A 122 2.66 38.11 31.78
N LYS A 123 2.03 39.26 32.07
CA LYS A 123 2.60 40.39 32.85
C LYS A 123 1.59 41.50 33.08
#